data_AF-A0A960A263-F1
#
_entry.id   AF-A0A960A263-F1
#
_cell.length_a   1.000
_cell.length_b   1.000
_cell.length_c   1.000
_cell.angle_alpha   90.00
_cell.angle_beta   90.00
_cell.angle_gamma   90.00
#
_symmetry.space_group_name_H-M   'P 1'
#
loop_
_entity.id
_entity.type
_entity.pdbx_description
1 polymer ?
#
loop_
_entity_poly.entity_id
_entity_poly.type
_entity_poly.pdbx_seq_one_letter_code
_entity_poly.pdbx_strand_id
1 'polypeptide(L)'
;MESRHISRVIAASPEAVYAYASDPDNLAKWAAGLTQSEVIRDGDSLLVESPMGQVTVVFTPRNDFGVIDHDVRLPSGEVVNNPVRVVAHPDGAEIIFTIRQLGLTDEEFDRDAAMVEQDLDTLKMIVERL
;
A
#
# COMPACT_ATOMS: atom_id res chain seq x y z
N MET A 1 -10.32 -10.67 15.94
CA MET A 1 -9.92 -9.86 14.78
C MET A 1 -8.71 -9.05 15.19
N GLU A 2 -7.54 -9.47 14.72
CA GLU A 2 -6.25 -8.83 14.99
C GLU A 2 -5.89 -7.83 13.86
N SER A 3 -4.99 -6.90 14.16
CA SER A 3 -4.34 -6.04 13.17
C SER A 3 -2.84 -6.02 13.41
N ARG A 4 -2.07 -5.91 12.33
CA ARG A 4 -0.61 -5.73 12.37
C ARG A 4 -0.24 -4.44 11.69
N HIS A 5 0.64 -3.68 12.34
CA HIS A 5 1.23 -2.47 11.79
C HIS A 5 2.64 -2.80 11.35
N ILE A 6 2.85 -2.76 10.04
CA ILE A 6 4.17 -3.00 9.44
C ILE A 6 4.70 -1.64 9.05
N SER A 7 5.91 -1.33 9.49
CA SER A 7 6.52 -0.04 9.20
C SER A 7 7.96 -0.16 8.72
N ARG A 8 8.40 0.89 8.03
CA ARG A 8 9.79 1.12 7.65
C ARG A 8 10.14 2.59 7.81
N VAL A 9 11.29 2.84 8.43
CA VAL A 9 11.93 4.16 8.42
C VAL A 9 12.72 4.31 7.12
N ILE A 10 12.49 5.39 6.39
CA ILE A 10 13.10 5.72 5.10
C ILE A 10 13.89 7.02 5.29
N ALA A 11 15.17 7.00 4.92
CA ALA A 11 16.10 8.13 5.03
C ALA A 11 15.85 9.18 3.94
N ALA A 12 14.63 9.73 3.92
CA ALA A 12 14.17 10.79 3.04
C ALA A 12 13.12 11.65 3.78
N SER A 13 12.86 12.86 3.26
CA SER A 13 11.81 13.72 3.82
C SER A 13 10.41 13.07 3.72
N PRO A 14 9.50 13.28 4.68
CA PRO A 14 8.12 12.79 4.60
C PRO A 14 7.41 13.16 3.30
N GLU A 15 7.66 14.36 2.78
CA GLU A 15 7.09 14.85 1.53
C GLU A 15 7.55 14.02 0.32
N ALA A 16 8.84 13.66 0.26
CA ALA A 16 9.39 12.83 -0.81
C ALA A 16 8.84 11.40 -0.76
N VAL A 17 8.79 10.80 0.43
CA VAL A 17 8.21 9.45 0.62
C VAL A 17 6.74 9.46 0.23
N TYR A 18 5.96 10.42 0.73
CA TYR A 18 4.55 10.57 0.39
C TYR A 18 4.34 10.81 -1.11
N ALA A 19 5.10 11.74 -1.70
CA ALA A 19 5.02 12.07 -3.12
C ALA A 19 5.21 10.84 -4.00
N TYR A 20 6.21 10.01 -3.69
CA TYR A 20 6.54 8.81 -4.44
C TYR A 20 5.53 7.68 -4.20
N ALA A 21 5.23 7.36 -2.93
CA ALA A 21 4.41 6.21 -2.55
C ALA A 21 2.92 6.36 -2.95
N SER A 22 2.41 7.59 -2.96
CA SER A 22 1.01 7.87 -3.33
C SER A 22 0.80 8.19 -4.81
N ASP A 23 1.85 8.14 -5.62
CA ASP A 23 1.72 8.28 -7.08
C ASP A 23 1.34 6.93 -7.70
N PRO A 24 0.16 6.82 -8.35
CA PRO A 24 -0.27 5.57 -8.95
C PRO A 24 0.71 5.01 -10.00
N ASP A 25 1.48 5.88 -10.68
CA ASP A 25 2.47 5.44 -11.68
C ASP A 25 3.72 4.79 -11.05
N ASN A 26 3.89 4.94 -9.73
CA ASN A 26 4.95 4.30 -8.97
C ASN A 26 4.51 3.03 -8.25
N LEU A 27 3.20 2.78 -8.09
CA LEU A 27 2.70 1.62 -7.33
C LEU A 27 3.26 0.29 -7.84
N ALA A 28 3.30 0.10 -9.16
CA ALA A 28 3.86 -1.13 -9.76
C ALA A 28 5.35 -1.35 -9.51
N LYS A 29 6.06 -0.33 -9.02
CA LYS A 29 7.51 -0.41 -8.74
C LYS A 29 7.78 -0.91 -7.33
N TRP A 30 6.81 -0.87 -6.42
CA TRP A 30 7.04 -1.20 -5.00
C TRP A 30 5.92 -2.01 -4.34
N ALA A 31 4.68 -1.93 -4.82
CA ALA A 31 3.53 -2.65 -4.27
C ALA A 31 3.22 -3.89 -5.13
N ALA A 32 4.03 -4.94 -4.98
CA ALA A 32 3.89 -6.16 -5.76
C ALA A 32 2.54 -6.85 -5.51
N GLY A 33 1.99 -6.72 -4.30
CA GLY A 33 0.66 -7.24 -3.94
C GLY A 33 -0.49 -6.66 -4.79
N LEU A 34 -0.32 -5.44 -5.31
CA LEU A 34 -1.33 -4.74 -6.12
C LEU A 34 -1.06 -4.82 -7.63
N THR A 35 0.07 -5.37 -8.07
CA THR A 35 0.56 -5.17 -9.45
C THR A 35 1.09 -6.42 -10.13
N GLN A 36 0.66 -7.60 -9.66
CA GLN A 36 0.90 -8.86 -10.39
C GLN A 36 0.32 -8.87 -11.82
N SER A 37 -0.48 -7.86 -12.16
CA SER A 37 -1.09 -7.68 -13.47
C SER A 37 -1.10 -6.21 -13.92
N GLU A 38 -1.54 -5.98 -15.16
CA GLU A 38 -1.69 -4.65 -15.75
C GLU A 38 -2.60 -3.76 -14.89
N VAL A 39 -2.08 -2.59 -14.50
CA VAL A 39 -2.83 -1.56 -13.75
C VAL A 39 -3.45 -0.61 -14.76
N ILE A 40 -4.78 -0.63 -14.87
CA ILE A 40 -5.52 0.25 -15.78
C ILE A 40 -6.11 1.40 -14.98
N ARG A 41 -5.80 2.64 -15.36
CA ARG A 41 -6.46 3.82 -14.79
C ARG A 41 -7.88 3.94 -15.35
N ASP A 42 -8.87 4.00 -14.46
CA ASP A 42 -10.28 4.27 -14.77
C ASP A 42 -10.77 5.45 -13.91
N GLY A 43 -10.69 6.65 -14.48
CA GLY A 43 -10.94 7.90 -13.75
C GLY A 43 -10.01 8.05 -12.55
N ASP A 44 -10.61 8.14 -11.35
CA ASP A 44 -9.90 8.24 -10.06
C ASP A 44 -9.59 6.87 -9.43
N SER A 45 -9.92 5.77 -10.11
CA SER A 45 -9.70 4.40 -9.65
C SER A 45 -8.66 3.67 -10.48
N LEU A 46 -8.11 2.61 -9.91
CA LEU A 46 -7.25 1.66 -10.61
C LEU A 46 -7.97 0.32 -10.72
N LEU A 47 -7.97 -0.26 -11.91
CA LEU A 47 -8.42 -1.63 -12.15
C LEU A 47 -7.19 -2.52 -12.20
N VAL A 48 -7.22 -3.58 -11.40
CA VAL A 48 -6.11 -4.52 -11.25
C VAL A 48 -6.65 -5.93 -11.45
N GLU A 49 -6.03 -6.69 -12.35
CA GLU A 49 -6.32 -8.13 -12.46
C GLU A 49 -5.64 -8.89 -11.32
N SER A 50 -6.39 -9.76 -10.65
CA SER A 50 -5.90 -10.60 -9.56
C SER A 50 -6.38 -12.04 -9.74
N PRO A 51 -5.80 -13.03 -9.01
CA PRO A 51 -6.32 -14.39 -8.99
C PRO A 51 -7.80 -14.49 -8.56
N MET A 52 -8.32 -13.48 -7.86
CA MET A 52 -9.71 -13.39 -7.41
C MET A 52 -10.63 -12.75 -8.46
N GLY A 53 -10.10 -12.32 -9.60
CA GLY A 53 -10.76 -11.51 -10.63
C GLY A 53 -10.31 -10.05 -10.63
N GLN A 54 -10.89 -9.24 -11.51
CA GLN A 54 -10.62 -7.81 -11.60
C GLN A 54 -11.09 -7.10 -10.32
N VAL A 55 -10.18 -6.44 -9.61
CA VAL A 55 -10.47 -5.61 -8.43
C VAL A 55 -10.40 -4.13 -8.79
N THR A 56 -11.13 -3.30 -8.04
CA THR A 56 -11.05 -1.84 -8.16
C THR A 56 -10.40 -1.27 -6.92
N VAL A 57 -9.33 -0.49 -7.10
CA VAL A 57 -8.63 0.21 -6.03
C VAL A 57 -8.97 1.69 -6.09
N VAL A 58 -9.40 2.25 -4.97
CA VAL A 58 -9.68 3.68 -4.83
C VAL A 58 -8.81 4.25 -3.72
N PHE A 59 -7.92 5.17 -4.08
CA PHE A 59 -7.05 5.85 -3.13
C PHE A 59 -7.76 7.05 -2.52
N THR A 60 -7.39 7.37 -1.28
CA THR A 60 -7.71 8.66 -0.69
C THR A 60 -7.13 9.79 -1.55
N PRO A 61 -7.81 10.94 -1.69
CA PRO A 61 -7.26 12.07 -2.42
C PRO A 61 -5.92 12.54 -1.86
N ARG A 62 -5.11 13.20 -2.72
CA ARG A 62 -3.88 13.87 -2.29
C ARG A 62 -4.17 14.81 -1.12
N ASN A 63 -3.33 14.73 -0.09
CA ASN A 63 -3.51 15.43 1.18
C ASN A 63 -2.15 15.71 1.85
N ASP A 64 -2.14 16.68 2.77
CA ASP A 64 -0.95 17.10 3.50
C ASP A 64 -0.75 16.32 4.82
N PHE A 65 -1.58 15.30 5.08
CA PHE A 65 -1.56 14.52 6.33
C PHE A 65 -0.77 13.21 6.23
N GLY A 66 -0.19 12.94 5.05
CA GLY A 66 0.57 11.74 4.75
C GLY A 66 -0.29 10.48 4.55
N VAL A 67 -1.60 10.62 4.36
CA VAL A 67 -2.53 9.48 4.27
C VAL A 67 -2.55 8.94 2.85
N ILE A 68 -2.33 7.64 2.69
CA ILE A 68 -2.32 6.87 1.43
C ILE A 68 -3.29 5.68 1.53
N ASP A 69 -4.31 5.82 2.38
CA ASP A 69 -5.36 4.83 2.52
C ASP A 69 -5.98 4.49 1.17
N HIS A 70 -6.30 3.22 0.97
CA HIS A 70 -7.01 2.78 -0.21
C HIS A 70 -8.00 1.67 0.10
N ASP A 71 -9.09 1.69 -0.65
CA ASP A 71 -10.12 0.67 -0.63
C ASP A 71 -9.94 -0.26 -1.82
N VAL A 72 -9.89 -1.58 -1.56
CA VAL A 72 -9.90 -2.63 -2.59
C VAL A 72 -11.30 -3.23 -2.63
N ARG A 73 -12.01 -2.99 -3.73
CA ARG A 73 -13.32 -3.59 -4.00
C ARG A 73 -13.14 -4.91 -4.75
N LEU A 74 -13.57 -5.99 -4.12
CA LEU A 74 -13.57 -7.34 -4.70
C LEU A 74 -14.75 -7.54 -5.66
N PRO A 75 -14.70 -8.52 -6.58
CA PRO A 75 -15.84 -8.84 -7.46
C PRO A 75 -17.13 -9.20 -6.71
N SER A 76 -17.02 -9.68 -5.47
CA SER A 76 -18.16 -9.94 -4.58
C SER A 76 -18.90 -8.66 -4.15
N GLY A 77 -18.30 -7.49 -4.35
CA GLY A 77 -18.78 -6.19 -3.84
C GLY A 77 -18.25 -5.85 -2.45
N GLU A 78 -17.54 -6.77 -1.79
CA GLU A 78 -16.84 -6.52 -0.53
C GLU A 78 -15.76 -5.45 -0.72
N VAL A 79 -15.58 -4.60 0.29
CA VAL A 79 -14.58 -3.54 0.31
C VAL A 79 -13.62 -3.78 1.46
N VAL A 80 -12.36 -4.01 1.11
CA VAL A 80 -11.26 -4.13 2.06
C VAL A 80 -10.54 -2.80 2.15
N ASN A 81 -10.58 -2.18 3.33
CA ASN A 81 -9.88 -0.94 3.60
C ASN A 81 -8.45 -1.22 4.07
N ASN A 82 -7.47 -0.57 3.43
CA ASN A 82 -6.04 -0.69 3.70
C ASN A 82 -5.46 0.67 4.14
N PRO A 83 -5.32 0.90 5.45
CA PRO A 83 -4.73 2.12 5.96
C PRO A 83 -3.22 2.15 5.73
N VAL A 84 -2.74 3.24 5.13
CA VAL A 84 -1.32 3.46 4.87
C VAL A 84 -1.00 4.92 5.16
N ARG A 85 0.06 5.18 5.93
CA ARG A 85 0.41 6.53 6.31
C ARG A 85 1.91 6.77 6.37
N VAL A 86 2.33 7.94 5.91
CA VAL A 86 3.68 8.49 6.10
C VAL A 86 3.64 9.50 7.23
N VAL A 87 4.58 9.39 8.17
CA VAL A 87 4.77 10.32 9.29
C VAL A 87 6.22 10.75 9.39
N ALA A 88 6.47 11.89 10.05
CA ALA A 88 7.82 12.35 10.31
C ALA A 88 8.55 11.43 11.30
N HIS A 89 9.83 11.15 11.03
CA HIS A 89 10.71 10.37 11.89
C HIS A 89 12.05 11.12 12.08
N PRO A 90 12.73 11.04 13.23
CA PRO A 90 14.02 11.72 13.43
C PRO A 90 15.08 11.43 12.34
N ASP A 91 15.04 10.23 11.77
CA ASP A 91 15.95 9.78 10.71
C ASP A 91 15.38 9.94 9.28
N GLY A 92 14.25 10.65 9.11
CA GLY A 92 13.60 10.86 7.82
C GLY A 92 12.08 10.78 7.91
N ALA A 93 11.50 9.70 7.38
CA ALA A 93 10.07 9.43 7.45
C ALA A 93 9.80 7.97 7.82
N GLU A 94 8.68 7.71 8.46
CA GLU A 94 8.20 6.35 8.69
C GLU A 94 6.92 6.14 7.89
N ILE A 95 6.90 5.10 7.06
CA ILE A 95 5.69 4.61 6.41
C ILE A 95 5.14 3.43 7.22
N ILE A 96 3.82 3.44 7.46
CA ILE A 96 3.10 2.45 8.26
C ILE A 96 1.95 1.90 7.42
N PHE A 97 1.89 0.59 7.25
CA PHE A 97 0.80 -0.15 6.62
C PHE A 97 0.06 -0.96 7.68
N THR A 98 -1.27 -0.87 7.72
CA THR A 98 -2.10 -1.64 8.65
C THR A 98 -2.82 -2.77 7.93
N ILE A 99 -2.49 -4.02 8.27
CA ILE A 99 -3.18 -5.21 7.76
C ILE A 99 -4.16 -5.70 8.81
N ARG A 100 -5.35 -6.13 8.36
CA ARG A 100 -6.39 -6.72 9.20
C ARG A 100 -6.64 -8.14 8.74
N GLN A 101 -6.77 -9.07 9.68
CA GLN A 101 -6.93 -10.50 9.36
C GLN A 101 -8.22 -10.80 8.56
N LEU A 102 -9.33 -10.10 8.79
CA LEU A 102 -10.57 -10.20 8.00
C LEU A 102 -11.04 -11.63 7.62
N GLY A 103 -10.97 -12.58 8.56
CA GLY A 103 -11.43 -13.95 8.32
C GLY A 103 -10.41 -14.87 7.64
N LEU A 104 -9.22 -14.35 7.29
CA LEU A 104 -8.06 -15.15 6.90
C LEU A 104 -7.61 -16.06 8.06
N THR A 105 -7.03 -17.21 7.73
CA THR A 105 -6.32 -18.02 8.73
C THR A 105 -5.08 -17.29 9.24
N ASP A 106 -4.50 -17.76 10.34
CA ASP A 106 -3.27 -17.17 10.87
C ASP A 106 -2.11 -17.30 9.85
N GLU A 107 -2.02 -18.41 9.11
CA GLU A 107 -0.99 -18.60 8.07
C GLU A 107 -1.21 -17.72 6.83
N GLU A 108 -2.47 -17.42 6.48
CA GLU A 108 -2.79 -16.45 5.43
C GLU A 108 -2.42 -15.03 5.85
N PHE A 109 -2.75 -14.66 7.09
CA PHE A 109 -2.41 -13.36 7.65
C PHE A 109 -0.90 -13.15 7.80
N ASP A 110 -0.15 -14.19 8.20
CA ASP A 110 1.32 -14.18 8.24
C ASP A 110 1.93 -13.98 6.85
N ARG A 111 1.39 -14.65 5.82
CA ARG A 111 1.86 -14.49 4.44
C ARG A 111 1.59 -13.09 3.90
N ASP A 112 0.41 -12.54 4.17
CA ASP A 112 0.04 -11.19 3.75
C ASP A 112 0.94 -10.13 4.41
N ALA A 113 1.23 -10.30 5.71
CA ALA A 113 2.20 -9.48 6.42
C ALA A 113 3.61 -9.54 5.81
N ALA A 114 4.10 -10.73 5.49
CA ALA A 114 5.41 -10.87 4.85
C ALA A 114 5.49 -10.22 3.45
N MET A 115 4.39 -10.22 2.69
CA MET A 115 4.33 -9.54 1.39
C MET A 115 4.40 -8.01 1.56
N VAL A 116 3.64 -7.45 2.50
CA VAL A 116 3.69 -6.01 2.79
C VAL A 116 5.06 -5.58 3.32
N GLU A 117 5.73 -6.41 4.13
CA GLU A 117 7.11 -6.17 4.55
C GLU A 117 8.05 -5.99 3.35
N GLN A 118 7.96 -6.89 2.36
CA GLN A 118 8.78 -6.84 1.15
C GLN A 118 8.46 -5.62 0.27
N ASP A 119 7.19 -5.25 0.18
CA ASP A 119 6.75 -4.06 -0.56
C ASP A 119 7.33 -2.78 0.06
N LEU A 120 7.28 -2.65 1.40
CA LEU A 120 7.85 -1.49 2.10
C LEU A 120 9.39 -1.47 2.06
N ASP A 121 10.06 -2.62 2.07
CA ASP A 121 11.50 -2.72 1.87
C ASP A 121 11.90 -2.27 0.45
N THR A 122 11.10 -2.63 -0.56
CA THR A 122 11.31 -2.20 -1.94
C THR A 122 11.13 -0.69 -2.08
N LEU A 123 10.05 -0.14 -1.50
CA LEU A 123 9.81 1.30 -1.48
C LEU A 123 10.98 2.06 -0.84
N LYS A 124 11.45 1.60 0.33
CA LYS A 124 12.60 2.19 1.02
C LYS A 124 13.83 2.22 0.12
N MET A 125 14.18 1.09 -0.50
CA MET A 125 15.35 1.00 -1.38
C MET A 125 15.28 1.95 -2.57
N ILE A 126 14.09 2.17 -3.14
CA ILE A 126 13.91 3.06 -4.28
C ILE A 126 14.03 4.52 -3.83
N VAL A 127 13.30 4.92 -2.80
CA VAL A 127 13.21 6.32 -2.38
C VAL A 127 14.53 6.84 -1.83
N GLU A 128 15.32 6.02 -1.15
CA GLU A 128 16.65 6.40 -0.65
C GLU A 128 17.70 6.60 -1.77
N ARG A 129 17.34 6.35 -3.04
CA ARG A 129 18.21 6.49 -4.21
C ARG A 129 17.72 7.54 -5.22
N LEU A 130 16.60 8.21 -4.93
CA LEU A 130 16.08 9.33 -5.73
C LEU A 130 16.94 10.58 -5.52
#